data_AF-A0A244CN25-F1
#
_entry.id   AF-A0A244CN25-F1
#
_cell.length_a   1.000
_cell.length_b   1.000
_cell.length_c   1.000
_cell.angle_alpha   90.00
_cell.angle_beta   90.00
_cell.angle_gamma   90.00
#
_symmetry.space_group_name_H-M   'P 1'
#
loop_
_entity.id
_entity.type
_entity.pdbx_description
1 polymer ?
#
loop_
_entity_poly.entity_id
_entity_poly.type
_entity_poly.pdbx_seq_one_letter_code
_entity_poly.pdbx_strand_id
1 'polypeptide(L)'
;MDKTNNLKPSLVNRFLNSIERLGNALPDPAMIFLMAMLLIWVLSALFANTQFDAIDPRTGAPIVIHNLLSGDALAGFLASLVKTFTTFAPLGVVLVAMLGVGVAEHSGFINTGLKLMLKRTPKFLLTPSIILIAIVSHTATDAGYVLVIPLAGVIFYAMGRHPLAGIAAAFAGVSGGFGANFIPSGIDPLLQSFTQSAARIIDPEIVVNPLNNWFFASASSLFIVLLGWYITDKIIEPRLANTKVDGDTNELPSFDEATPKEKKGFVIAASVMLAGVALLAYTSSLPNSPLRSPSGSLTEFTAPLMQSIVPLIFLLFWIPGAVYGFVTGTFTSSKDMIDAMSKSMSSMAYYIVMAFFCALFIAAFSSSNLGALMAIEGAEVLKALALPSTVTIVGIIFLTAFVNLFVGSSSAKWALLGPIFVPMLMQLGISPDLSQAAYRVGDSSSNIITPLMPYFPLVVVYCQKYVKDTGIGTLIALMLPFSIAFLIGWTCFLLAYWAIGAPLGLQASYTY
;
A
#
# COMPACT_ATOMS: atom_id res chain seq x y z
N MET A 1 35.60 28.76 -3.98
CA MET A 1 36.31 27.68 -3.27
C MET A 1 35.27 26.89 -2.48
N ASP A 2 34.65 25.90 -3.14
CA ASP A 2 33.70 25.00 -2.51
C ASP A 2 34.46 23.99 -1.65
N LYS A 3 34.29 24.06 -0.33
CA LYS A 3 34.64 22.96 0.56
C LYS A 3 33.50 21.94 0.48
N THR A 4 33.52 21.10 -0.54
CA THR A 4 32.79 19.84 -0.52
C THR A 4 33.36 19.00 0.63
N ASN A 5 32.65 19.01 1.75
CA ASN A 5 32.93 18.13 2.88
C ASN A 5 32.70 16.68 2.39
N ASN A 6 33.75 16.05 1.89
CA ASN A 6 33.85 14.62 1.64
C ASN A 6 33.84 13.88 3.00
N LEU A 7 32.70 13.92 3.69
CA LEU A 7 32.44 13.04 4.80
C LEU A 7 32.33 11.63 4.23
N LYS A 8 33.22 10.73 4.66
CA LYS A 8 33.16 9.31 4.29
C LYS A 8 31.72 8.83 4.53
N PRO A 9 31.06 8.19 3.54
CA PRO A 9 29.69 7.76 3.70
C PRO A 9 29.60 6.81 4.90
N SER A 10 28.61 7.03 5.78
CA SER A 10 28.33 6.20 6.95
C SER A 10 28.15 4.73 6.54
N LEU A 11 28.38 3.79 7.48
CA LEU A 11 28.21 2.35 7.21
C LEU A 11 26.82 2.03 6.63
N VAL A 12 25.78 2.69 7.16
CA VAL A 12 24.41 2.60 6.64
C VAL A 12 24.34 3.09 5.19
N ASN A 13 24.90 4.26 4.88
CA ASN A 13 24.90 4.77 3.50
C ASN A 13 25.65 3.86 2.53
N ARG A 14 26.74 3.20 2.96
CA ARG A 14 27.45 2.23 2.13
C ARG A 14 26.63 0.98 1.87
N PHE A 15 25.99 0.43 2.90
CA PHE A 15 25.09 -0.73 2.76
C PHE A 15 23.93 -0.42 1.81
N LEU A 16 23.26 0.72 2.00
CA LEU A 16 22.18 1.16 1.11
C LEU A 16 22.66 1.40 -0.32
N ASN A 17 23.86 1.98 -0.50
CA ASN A 17 24.44 2.14 -1.84
C ASN A 17 24.73 0.80 -2.52
N SER A 18 25.14 -0.24 -1.77
CA SER A 18 25.32 -1.58 -2.32
C SER A 18 23.99 -2.18 -2.77
N ILE A 19 22.94 -2.03 -1.97
CA ILE A 19 21.59 -2.50 -2.32
C ILE A 19 21.05 -1.76 -3.53
N GLU A 20 21.22 -0.44 -3.59
CA GLU A 20 20.82 0.37 -4.73
C GLU A 20 21.54 -0.07 -6.01
N ARG A 21 22.86 -0.27 -5.94
CA ARG A 21 23.66 -0.77 -7.09
C ARG A 21 23.21 -2.16 -7.53
N LEU A 22 22.99 -3.08 -6.59
CA LEU A 22 22.54 -4.43 -6.90
C LEU A 22 21.14 -4.42 -7.52
N GLY A 23 20.22 -3.63 -6.94
CA GLY A 23 18.85 -3.53 -7.39
C GLY A 23 18.71 -2.81 -8.74
N ASN A 24 19.54 -1.81 -9.03
CA ASN A 24 19.55 -1.13 -10.34
C ASN A 24 20.35 -1.91 -11.41
N ALA A 25 21.14 -2.91 -11.02
CA ALA A 25 21.73 -3.87 -11.97
C ALA A 25 20.71 -4.92 -12.45
N LEU A 26 19.56 -5.03 -11.79
CA LEU A 26 18.45 -5.85 -12.27
C LEU A 26 17.86 -5.21 -13.55
N PRO A 27 17.34 -6.01 -14.49
CA PRO A 27 16.72 -5.48 -15.71
C PRO A 27 15.43 -4.71 -15.37
N ASP A 28 14.82 -4.09 -16.40
CA ASP A 28 13.59 -3.31 -16.26
C ASP A 28 12.52 -4.04 -15.42
N PRO A 29 11.77 -3.36 -14.53
CA PRO A 29 10.68 -3.92 -13.74
C PRO A 29 9.77 -4.90 -14.48
N ALA A 30 9.31 -4.56 -15.69
CA ALA A 30 8.45 -5.41 -16.49
C ALA A 30 9.16 -6.73 -16.86
N MET A 31 10.46 -6.65 -17.16
CA MET A 31 11.30 -7.82 -17.44
C MET A 31 11.54 -8.66 -16.19
N ILE A 32 11.67 -8.05 -15.00
CA ILE A 32 11.77 -8.80 -13.74
C ILE A 32 10.51 -9.63 -13.54
N PHE A 33 9.32 -9.07 -13.72
CA PHE A 33 8.07 -9.82 -13.62
C PHE A 33 7.97 -10.93 -14.66
N LEU A 34 8.38 -10.67 -15.90
CA LEU A 34 8.42 -11.69 -16.95
C LEU A 34 9.35 -12.85 -16.58
N MET A 35 10.59 -12.55 -16.15
CA MET A 35 11.54 -13.57 -15.73
C MET A 35 11.08 -14.33 -14.50
N ALA A 36 10.47 -13.63 -13.52
CA ALA A 36 9.89 -14.27 -12.34
C ALA A 36 8.74 -15.21 -12.72
N MET A 37 7.88 -14.82 -13.66
CA MET A 37 6.82 -15.69 -14.19
C MET A 37 7.40 -16.94 -14.86
N LEU A 38 8.41 -16.78 -15.71
CA LEU A 38 9.09 -17.91 -16.36
C LEU A 38 9.78 -18.82 -15.34
N LEU A 39 10.41 -18.25 -14.31
CA LEU A 39 11.00 -19.00 -13.22
C LEU A 39 9.93 -19.81 -12.47
N ILE A 40 8.78 -19.21 -12.14
CA ILE A 40 7.66 -19.90 -11.50
C ILE A 40 7.13 -21.03 -12.37
N TRP A 41 7.05 -20.85 -13.69
CA TRP A 41 6.66 -21.94 -14.60
C TRP A 41 7.62 -23.12 -14.50
N VAL A 42 8.94 -22.86 -14.55
CA VAL A 42 9.96 -23.91 -14.42
C VAL A 42 9.91 -24.58 -13.05
N LEU A 43 9.87 -23.81 -11.95
CA LEU A 43 9.79 -24.35 -10.60
C LEU A 43 8.52 -25.18 -10.41
N SER A 44 7.38 -24.72 -10.94
CA SER A 44 6.13 -25.46 -10.86
C SER A 44 6.22 -26.80 -11.57
N ALA A 45 6.91 -26.88 -12.71
CA ALA A 45 7.12 -28.12 -13.44
C ALA A 45 8.06 -29.08 -12.71
N LEU A 46 9.11 -28.56 -12.06
CA LEU A 46 10.05 -29.35 -11.27
C LEU A 46 9.37 -29.94 -10.01
N PHE A 47 8.59 -29.14 -9.30
CA PHE A 47 7.95 -29.55 -8.05
C PHE A 47 6.63 -30.30 -8.22
N ALA A 48 5.96 -30.21 -9.38
CA ALA A 48 4.66 -30.86 -9.59
C ALA A 48 4.68 -32.39 -9.45
N ASN A 49 5.81 -33.04 -9.69
CA ASN A 49 5.94 -34.50 -9.53
C ASN A 49 6.28 -34.92 -8.09
N THR A 50 6.49 -33.95 -7.19
CA THR A 50 6.79 -34.21 -5.78
C THR A 50 5.48 -34.20 -4.99
N GLN A 51 5.28 -35.23 -4.17
CA GLN A 51 4.19 -35.22 -3.18
C GLN A 51 4.70 -34.54 -1.92
N PHE A 52 4.00 -33.48 -1.51
CA PHE A 52 4.28 -32.78 -0.26
C PHE A 52 3.28 -33.26 0.79
N ASP A 53 3.77 -33.61 1.98
CA ASP A 53 2.91 -34.01 3.11
C ASP A 53 2.25 -32.80 3.80
N ALA A 54 2.67 -31.58 3.45
CA ALA A 54 2.11 -30.33 3.95
C ALA A 54 0.63 -30.22 3.60
N ILE A 55 -0.24 -30.08 4.60
CA ILE A 55 -1.69 -29.98 4.42
C ILE A 55 -2.07 -28.54 4.05
N ASP A 56 -2.81 -28.37 2.95
CA ASP A 56 -3.40 -27.10 2.58
C ASP A 56 -4.65 -26.83 3.44
N PRO A 57 -4.63 -25.80 4.31
CA PRO A 57 -5.75 -25.51 5.21
C PRO A 57 -7.02 -25.08 4.46
N ARG A 58 -6.93 -24.72 3.18
CA ARG A 58 -8.09 -24.35 2.35
C ARG A 58 -8.89 -25.56 1.90
N THR A 59 -8.24 -26.72 1.75
CA THR A 59 -8.84 -27.94 1.18
C THR A 59 -8.87 -29.10 2.16
N GLY A 60 -8.02 -29.09 3.20
CA GLY A 60 -7.86 -30.21 4.13
C GLY A 60 -7.10 -31.41 3.54
N ALA A 61 -6.50 -31.25 2.36
CA ALA A 61 -5.72 -32.29 1.67
C ALA A 61 -4.25 -31.84 1.51
N PRO A 62 -3.33 -32.77 1.21
CA PRO A 62 -1.95 -32.42 0.90
C PRO A 62 -1.88 -31.39 -0.24
N ILE A 63 -1.00 -30.39 -0.09
CA ILE A 63 -0.84 -29.33 -1.08
C ILE A 63 -0.27 -29.90 -2.38
N VAL A 64 -0.93 -29.58 -3.49
CA VAL A 64 -0.52 -30.02 -4.83
C VAL A 64 0.04 -28.83 -5.59
N ILE A 65 1.27 -28.98 -6.09
CA ILE A 65 1.88 -28.02 -7.01
C ILE A 65 1.40 -28.32 -8.43
N HIS A 66 0.82 -27.30 -9.08
CA HIS A 66 0.30 -27.46 -10.44
C HIS A 66 1.38 -27.08 -11.47
N ASN A 67 1.71 -28.02 -12.36
CA ASN A 67 2.64 -27.78 -13.45
C ASN A 67 2.05 -26.80 -14.49
N LEU A 68 2.57 -25.58 -14.51
CA LEU A 68 2.12 -24.54 -15.43
C LEU A 68 2.64 -24.70 -16.87
N LEU A 69 3.61 -25.59 -17.09
CA LEU A 69 4.12 -25.94 -18.42
C LEU A 69 3.35 -27.11 -19.06
N SER A 70 2.32 -27.63 -18.39
CA SER A 70 1.42 -28.63 -19.00
C SER A 70 0.60 -28.02 -20.14
N GLY A 71 0.20 -28.85 -21.12
CA GLY A 71 -0.58 -28.38 -22.27
C GLY A 71 -1.88 -27.68 -21.88
N ASP A 72 -2.61 -28.23 -20.91
CA ASP A 72 -3.85 -27.66 -20.39
C ASP A 72 -3.61 -26.32 -19.67
N ALA A 73 -2.55 -26.21 -18.86
CA ALA A 73 -2.23 -24.98 -18.16
C ALA A 73 -1.79 -23.86 -19.11
N LEU A 74 -0.99 -24.18 -20.14
CA LEU A 74 -0.59 -23.21 -21.17
C LEU A 74 -1.77 -22.75 -22.02
N ALA A 75 -2.66 -23.67 -22.42
CA ALA A 75 -3.88 -23.33 -23.15
C ALA A 75 -4.81 -22.45 -22.30
N GLY A 76 -5.00 -22.81 -21.03
CA GLY A 76 -5.76 -22.02 -20.05
C GLY A 76 -5.17 -20.63 -19.85
N PHE A 77 -3.84 -20.54 -19.68
CA PHE A 77 -3.12 -19.28 -19.54
C PHE A 77 -3.33 -18.36 -20.75
N LEU A 78 -3.17 -18.87 -21.97
CA LEU A 78 -3.39 -18.08 -23.19
C LEU A 78 -4.86 -17.66 -23.33
N ALA A 79 -5.80 -18.55 -23.00
CA ALA A 79 -7.22 -18.26 -23.06
C ALA A 79 -7.66 -17.19 -22.04
N SER A 80 -7.01 -17.15 -20.86
CA SER A 80 -7.34 -16.19 -19.80
C SER A 80 -6.48 -14.93 -19.80
N LEU A 81 -5.42 -14.85 -20.60
CA LEU A 81 -4.39 -13.79 -20.56
C LEU A 81 -5.00 -12.37 -20.52
N VAL A 82 -5.90 -12.06 -21.46
CA VAL A 82 -6.53 -10.73 -21.53
C VAL A 82 -7.39 -10.47 -20.31
N LYS A 83 -8.16 -11.47 -19.86
CA LYS A 83 -9.01 -11.36 -18.67
C LYS A 83 -8.15 -11.13 -17.42
N THR A 84 -7.09 -11.91 -17.22
CA THR A 84 -6.15 -11.75 -16.11
C THR A 84 -5.59 -10.33 -16.04
N PHE A 85 -5.22 -9.76 -17.18
CA PHE A 85 -4.75 -8.38 -17.25
C PHE A 85 -5.84 -7.36 -16.94
N THR A 86 -7.00 -7.43 -17.60
CA THR A 86 -8.05 -6.41 -17.46
C THR A 86 -8.77 -6.47 -16.11
N THR A 87 -8.80 -7.65 -15.47
CA THR A 87 -9.34 -7.82 -14.11
C THR A 87 -8.29 -7.60 -13.01
N PHE A 88 -7.07 -7.20 -13.36
CA PHE A 88 -6.06 -6.85 -12.37
C PHE A 88 -6.50 -5.58 -11.63
N ALA A 89 -6.98 -5.75 -10.39
CA ALA A 89 -7.66 -4.69 -9.65
C ALA A 89 -6.91 -3.33 -9.64
N PRO A 90 -5.59 -3.29 -9.39
CA PRO A 90 -4.83 -2.02 -9.39
C PRO A 90 -4.90 -1.26 -10.71
N LEU A 91 -4.92 -1.97 -11.85
CA LEU A 91 -4.95 -1.35 -13.18
C LEU A 91 -6.19 -0.45 -13.33
N GLY A 92 -7.38 -1.00 -13.05
CA GLY A 92 -8.63 -0.25 -13.18
C GLY A 92 -8.71 0.92 -12.19
N VAL A 93 -8.28 0.69 -10.95
CA VAL A 93 -8.30 1.71 -9.90
C VAL A 93 -7.44 2.91 -10.28
N VAL A 94 -6.17 2.66 -10.65
CA VAL A 94 -5.20 3.71 -10.94
C VAL A 94 -5.61 4.51 -12.16
N LEU A 95 -5.96 3.84 -13.26
CA LEU A 95 -6.29 4.53 -14.51
C LEU A 95 -7.52 5.42 -14.35
N VAL A 96 -8.59 4.93 -13.71
CA VAL A 96 -9.82 5.72 -13.51
C VAL A 96 -9.57 6.91 -12.59
N ALA A 97 -8.83 6.73 -11.50
CA ALA A 97 -8.50 7.83 -10.60
C ALA A 97 -7.58 8.87 -11.28
N MET A 98 -6.59 8.45 -12.06
CA MET A 98 -5.68 9.33 -12.79
C MET A 98 -6.38 10.18 -13.85
N LEU A 99 -7.53 9.74 -14.39
CA LEU A 99 -8.36 10.58 -15.26
C LEU A 99 -8.90 11.80 -14.50
N GLY A 100 -9.42 11.60 -13.28
CA GLY A 100 -9.94 12.69 -12.46
C GLY A 100 -8.83 13.60 -11.94
N VAL A 101 -7.76 13.01 -11.42
CA VAL A 101 -6.56 13.73 -10.96
C VAL A 101 -5.95 14.55 -12.09
N GLY A 102 -5.87 14.01 -13.31
CA GLY A 102 -5.36 14.73 -14.48
C GLY A 102 -6.11 16.04 -14.74
N VAL A 103 -7.45 16.03 -14.65
CA VAL A 103 -8.25 17.25 -14.79
C VAL A 103 -7.98 18.25 -13.66
N ALA A 104 -7.88 17.77 -12.41
CA ALA A 104 -7.62 18.63 -11.25
C ALA A 104 -6.21 19.23 -11.23
N GLU A 105 -5.21 18.47 -11.66
CA GLU A 105 -3.81 18.90 -11.73
C GLU A 105 -3.64 19.91 -12.85
N HIS A 106 -4.03 19.56 -14.09
CA HIS A 106 -3.86 20.43 -15.25
C HIS A 106 -4.78 21.66 -15.25
N SER A 107 -5.89 21.66 -14.51
CA SER A 107 -6.68 22.88 -14.32
C SER A 107 -6.01 23.91 -13.40
N GLY A 108 -5.06 23.46 -12.56
CA GLY A 108 -4.44 24.27 -11.51
C GLY A 108 -5.17 24.22 -10.16
N PHE A 109 -6.22 23.40 -10.00
CA PHE A 109 -6.95 23.27 -8.74
C PHE A 109 -6.04 22.76 -7.61
N ILE A 110 -5.29 21.68 -7.88
CA ILE A 110 -4.32 21.12 -6.92
C ILE A 110 -3.24 22.15 -6.60
N ASN A 111 -2.66 22.79 -7.62
CA ASN A 111 -1.61 23.80 -7.47
C ASN A 111 -2.04 24.93 -6.52
N THR A 112 -3.23 25.49 -6.71
CA THR A 112 -3.73 26.57 -5.83
C THR A 112 -4.04 26.09 -4.42
N GLY A 113 -4.58 24.87 -4.27
CA GLY A 113 -4.77 24.26 -2.96
C GLY A 113 -3.46 24.14 -2.19
N LEU A 114 -2.38 23.74 -2.88
CA LEU A 114 -1.03 23.69 -2.31
C LEU A 114 -0.52 25.07 -1.90
N LYS A 115 -0.58 26.07 -2.79
CA LYS A 115 -0.19 27.46 -2.47
C LYS A 115 -0.88 27.98 -1.22
N LEU A 116 -2.18 27.69 -1.05
CA LEU A 116 -2.97 28.11 0.11
C LEU A 116 -2.61 27.36 1.40
N MET A 117 -2.35 26.06 1.30
CA MET A 117 -1.96 25.22 2.44
C MET A 117 -0.57 25.63 2.96
N LEU A 118 0.39 25.82 2.06
CA LEU A 118 1.78 26.13 2.39
C LEU A 118 1.96 27.45 3.17
N LYS A 119 1.03 28.40 3.01
CA LYS A 119 1.03 29.65 3.78
C LYS A 119 0.67 29.45 5.26
N ARG A 120 0.00 28.36 5.62
CA ARG A 120 -0.54 28.12 6.97
C ARG A 120 0.15 27.01 7.74
N THR A 121 0.73 26.02 7.08
CA THR A 121 1.32 24.85 7.75
C THR A 121 2.77 25.11 8.19
N PRO A 122 3.11 24.97 9.48
CA PRO A 122 4.50 25.04 9.94
C PRO A 122 5.36 23.99 9.24
N LYS A 123 6.55 24.37 8.77
CA LYS A 123 7.43 23.48 7.99
C LYS A 123 7.74 22.15 8.69
N PHE A 124 7.88 22.17 10.03
CA PHE A 124 8.20 20.99 10.83
C PHE A 124 7.06 19.96 10.91
N LEU A 125 5.79 20.39 10.69
CA LEU A 125 4.64 19.49 10.72
C LEU A 125 4.35 18.85 9.36
N LEU A 126 5.05 19.25 8.30
CA LEU A 126 4.76 18.78 6.95
C LEU A 126 4.88 17.26 6.83
N THR A 127 6.03 16.70 7.23
CA THR A 127 6.29 15.27 7.17
C THR A 127 5.28 14.47 7.99
N PRO A 128 5.05 14.76 9.29
CA PRO A 128 4.10 13.98 10.08
C PRO A 128 2.66 14.15 9.57
N SER A 129 2.27 15.32 9.05
CA SER A 129 0.95 15.50 8.43
C SER A 129 0.78 14.65 7.17
N ILE A 130 1.81 14.54 6.32
CA ILE A 130 1.75 13.70 5.11
C ILE A 130 1.62 12.22 5.48
N ILE A 131 2.40 11.74 6.45
CA ILE A 131 2.33 10.35 6.91
C ILE A 131 0.96 10.07 7.55
N LEU A 132 0.44 11.02 8.32
CA LEU A 132 -0.90 10.91 8.91
C LEU A 132 -1.98 10.80 7.83
N ILE A 133 -1.96 11.68 6.83
CA ILE A 133 -2.91 11.64 5.69
C ILE A 133 -2.77 10.31 4.94
N ALA A 134 -1.53 9.83 4.75
CA ALA A 134 -1.25 8.56 4.12
C ALA A 134 -1.85 7.37 4.89
N ILE A 135 -1.76 7.35 6.22
CA ILE A 135 -2.40 6.30 7.05
C ILE A 135 -3.92 6.39 6.97
N VAL A 136 -4.49 7.59 7.12
CA VAL A 136 -5.95 7.77 7.05
C VAL A 136 -6.51 7.37 5.68
N SER A 137 -5.71 7.44 4.62
CA SER A 137 -6.14 7.07 3.27
C SER A 137 -6.53 5.59 3.12
N HIS A 138 -6.09 4.69 4.01
CA HIS A 138 -6.48 3.27 3.98
C HIS A 138 -7.97 3.04 4.22
N THR A 139 -8.64 3.98 4.89
CA THR A 139 -10.10 3.92 5.06
C THR A 139 -10.81 3.98 3.70
N ALA A 140 -10.17 4.59 2.70
CA ALA A 140 -10.60 4.61 1.31
C ALA A 140 -9.80 3.61 0.44
N THR A 141 -9.43 2.46 1.01
CA THR A 141 -8.71 1.37 0.34
C THR A 141 -7.41 1.82 -0.34
N ASP A 142 -7.32 1.69 -1.65
CA ASP A 142 -6.09 1.94 -2.43
C ASP A 142 -5.95 3.41 -2.88
N ALA A 143 -6.85 4.29 -2.44
CA ALA A 143 -6.83 5.71 -2.77
C ALA A 143 -5.49 6.40 -2.45
N GLY A 144 -4.86 5.97 -1.35
CA GLY A 144 -3.58 6.50 -0.90
C GLY A 144 -2.48 6.40 -1.96
N TYR A 145 -2.41 5.27 -2.67
CA TYR A 145 -1.38 5.04 -3.67
C TYR A 145 -1.50 5.99 -4.84
N VAL A 146 -2.73 6.24 -5.28
CA VAL A 146 -2.97 7.02 -6.50
C VAL A 146 -2.89 8.53 -6.23
N LEU A 147 -3.29 8.97 -5.04
CA LEU A 147 -3.43 10.38 -4.74
C LEU A 147 -2.35 10.91 -3.80
N VAL A 148 -2.18 10.28 -2.64
CA VAL A 148 -1.40 10.87 -1.54
C VAL A 148 0.09 10.84 -1.86
N ILE A 149 0.58 9.76 -2.47
CA ILE A 149 1.99 9.58 -2.83
C ILE A 149 2.48 10.65 -3.82
N PRO A 150 1.89 10.82 -5.02
CA PRO A 150 2.38 11.82 -5.97
C PRO A 150 2.22 13.24 -5.42
N LEU A 151 1.12 13.51 -4.69
CA LEU A 151 0.88 14.81 -4.08
C LEU A 151 1.94 15.17 -3.03
N ALA A 152 2.40 14.20 -2.23
CA ALA A 152 3.48 14.42 -1.27
C ALA A 152 4.79 14.83 -1.95
N GLY A 153 5.11 14.24 -3.12
CA GLY A 153 6.24 14.65 -3.94
C GLY A 153 6.14 16.11 -4.38
N VAL A 154 4.96 16.51 -4.87
CA VAL A 154 4.68 17.89 -5.29
C VAL A 154 4.81 18.85 -4.11
N ILE A 155 4.23 18.51 -2.95
CA ILE A 155 4.30 19.32 -1.73
C ILE A 155 5.74 19.50 -1.26
N PHE A 156 6.55 18.44 -1.22
CA PHE A 156 7.95 18.53 -0.80
C PHE A 156 8.77 19.39 -1.75
N TYR A 157 8.61 19.19 -3.07
CA TYR A 157 9.27 20.02 -4.08
C TYR A 157 8.89 21.49 -3.96
N ALA A 158 7.59 21.77 -3.88
CA ALA A 158 7.03 23.10 -3.63
C ALA A 158 7.30 23.63 -2.21
N MET A 159 8.13 22.95 -1.41
CA MET A 159 8.66 23.44 -0.13
C MET A 159 10.18 23.58 -0.12
N GLY A 160 10.83 23.36 -1.27
CA GLY A 160 12.29 23.35 -1.39
C GLY A 160 12.92 22.13 -0.71
N ARG A 161 12.12 21.10 -0.39
CA ARG A 161 12.58 19.81 0.12
C ARG A 161 12.68 18.82 -1.04
N HIS A 162 13.41 17.73 -0.85
CA HIS A 162 13.59 16.77 -1.94
C HIS A 162 12.29 15.99 -2.21
N PRO A 163 11.75 15.98 -3.45
CA PRO A 163 10.45 15.35 -3.77
C PRO A 163 10.39 13.87 -3.43
N LEU A 164 11.47 13.12 -3.70
CA LEU A 164 11.55 11.69 -3.36
C LEU A 164 11.40 11.44 -1.86
N ALA A 165 11.77 12.38 -0.97
CA ALA A 165 11.54 12.22 0.46
C ALA A 165 10.04 12.31 0.80
N GLY A 166 9.30 13.16 0.11
CA GLY A 166 7.84 13.27 0.25
C GLY A 166 7.13 12.02 -0.27
N ILE A 167 7.51 11.55 -1.45
CA ILE A 167 7.04 10.28 -2.01
C ILE A 167 7.33 9.13 -1.03
N ALA A 168 8.53 9.12 -0.44
CA ALA A 168 8.91 8.10 0.53
C ALA A 168 8.10 8.12 1.81
N ALA A 169 7.93 9.31 2.40
CA ALA A 169 7.12 9.49 3.59
C ALA A 169 5.68 9.04 3.36
N ALA A 170 5.09 9.43 2.22
CA ALA A 170 3.74 9.02 1.86
C ALA A 170 3.64 7.51 1.59
N PHE A 171 4.56 6.92 0.82
CA PHE A 171 4.55 5.47 0.54
C PHE A 171 4.77 4.65 1.81
N ALA A 172 5.63 5.12 2.73
CA ALA A 172 5.79 4.51 4.05
C ALA A 172 4.49 4.53 4.85
N GLY A 173 3.74 5.65 4.85
CA GLY A 173 2.42 5.71 5.50
C GLY A 173 1.36 4.85 4.81
N VAL A 174 1.25 4.94 3.48
CA VAL A 174 0.22 4.25 2.67
C VAL A 174 0.46 2.74 2.62
N SER A 175 1.71 2.28 2.59
CA SER A 175 2.01 0.86 2.35
C SER A 175 2.68 0.21 3.56
N GLY A 176 3.69 0.88 4.13
CA GLY A 176 4.39 0.42 5.32
C GLY A 176 3.53 0.49 6.60
N GLY A 177 2.57 1.40 6.64
CA GLY A 177 1.61 1.59 7.74
C GLY A 177 0.25 0.93 7.53
N PHE A 178 0.07 0.08 6.51
CA PHE A 178 -1.23 -0.47 6.09
C PHE A 178 -2.09 -1.09 7.21
N GLY A 179 -1.45 -1.79 8.15
CA GLY A 179 -2.09 -2.44 9.28
C GLY A 179 -2.46 -1.49 10.43
N ALA A 180 -2.03 -0.23 10.38
CA ALA A 180 -2.36 0.81 11.35
C ALA A 180 -3.44 1.72 10.77
N ASN A 181 -4.48 2.02 11.54
CA ASN A 181 -5.43 3.07 11.18
C ASN A 181 -6.12 3.62 12.44
N PHE A 182 -6.41 4.91 12.45
CA PHE A 182 -7.25 5.55 13.47
C PHE A 182 -8.73 5.22 13.27
N ILE A 183 -9.13 5.00 12.02
CA ILE A 183 -10.52 4.74 11.64
C ILE A 183 -10.63 3.26 11.23
N PRO A 184 -11.61 2.51 11.76
CA PRO A 184 -11.87 1.17 11.27
C PRO A 184 -12.07 1.16 9.76
N SER A 185 -11.41 0.25 9.07
CA SER A 185 -11.52 0.09 7.62
C SER A 185 -11.97 -1.34 7.30
N GLY A 186 -12.22 -1.61 6.03
CA GLY A 186 -12.61 -2.96 5.61
C GLY A 186 -11.59 -4.03 6.02
N ILE A 187 -10.32 -3.70 6.21
CA ILE A 187 -9.30 -4.68 6.61
C ILE A 187 -9.62 -5.34 7.97
N ASP A 188 -10.26 -4.62 8.88
CA ASP A 188 -10.52 -5.08 10.24
C ASP A 188 -11.49 -6.30 10.26
N PRO A 189 -12.72 -6.20 9.71
CA PRO A 189 -13.61 -7.37 9.59
C PRO A 189 -13.05 -8.44 8.64
N LEU A 190 -12.24 -8.08 7.64
CA LEU A 190 -11.61 -9.06 6.75
C LEU A 190 -10.65 -9.97 7.51
N LEU A 191 -9.69 -9.40 8.23
CA LEU A 191 -8.73 -10.16 9.02
C LEU A 191 -9.42 -10.92 10.14
N GLN A 192 -10.41 -10.31 10.80
CA GLN A 192 -11.20 -10.97 11.83
C GLN A 192 -11.90 -12.22 11.28
N SER A 193 -12.47 -12.18 10.07
CA SER A 193 -13.18 -13.33 9.51
C SER A 193 -12.27 -14.56 9.33
N PHE A 194 -11.02 -14.35 8.91
CA PHE A 194 -10.00 -15.40 8.82
C PHE A 194 -9.54 -15.87 10.20
N THR A 195 -9.27 -14.93 11.11
CA THR A 195 -8.85 -15.23 12.48
C THR A 195 -9.89 -16.05 13.22
N GLN A 196 -11.18 -15.70 13.12
CA GLN A 196 -12.26 -16.44 13.74
C GLN A 196 -12.41 -17.83 13.13
N SER A 197 -12.38 -17.94 11.80
CA SER A 197 -12.47 -19.23 11.12
C SER A 197 -11.33 -20.15 11.53
N ALA A 198 -10.11 -19.61 11.67
CA ALA A 198 -8.96 -20.34 12.16
C ALA A 198 -9.08 -20.72 13.65
N ALA A 199 -9.55 -19.81 14.50
CA ALA A 199 -9.73 -20.08 15.93
C ALA A 199 -10.77 -21.19 16.19
N ARG A 200 -11.80 -21.27 15.34
CA ARG A 200 -12.84 -22.32 15.39
C ARG A 200 -12.36 -23.73 15.09
N ILE A 201 -11.11 -23.90 14.66
CA ILE A 201 -10.45 -25.20 14.59
C ILE A 201 -10.22 -25.78 16.00
N ILE A 202 -9.96 -24.92 16.99
CA ILE A 202 -9.75 -25.32 18.40
C ILE A 202 -11.01 -25.12 19.23
N ASP A 203 -11.69 -23.98 19.07
CA ASP A 203 -12.88 -23.62 19.83
C ASP A 203 -14.04 -23.23 18.90
N PRO A 204 -14.97 -24.16 18.60
CA PRO A 204 -16.06 -23.92 17.67
C PRO A 204 -16.96 -22.73 18.02
N GLU A 205 -17.09 -22.41 19.31
CA GLU A 205 -17.99 -21.36 19.82
C GLU A 205 -17.32 -19.99 19.92
N ILE A 206 -16.00 -19.89 19.66
CA ILE A 206 -15.28 -18.63 19.78
C ILE A 206 -15.81 -17.59 18.79
N VAL A 207 -15.98 -16.37 19.31
CA VAL A 207 -16.39 -15.20 18.54
C VAL A 207 -15.30 -14.13 18.71
N VAL A 208 -14.74 -13.69 17.60
CA VAL A 208 -13.71 -12.65 17.57
C VAL A 208 -14.36 -11.35 17.16
N ASN A 209 -14.15 -10.26 17.91
CA ASN A 209 -14.74 -8.98 17.56
C ASN A 209 -14.05 -8.38 16.31
N PRO A 210 -14.78 -7.86 15.29
CA PRO A 210 -14.18 -7.20 14.13
C PRO A 210 -13.23 -6.04 14.48
N LEU A 211 -13.43 -5.39 15.63
CA LEU A 211 -12.61 -4.29 16.15
C LEU A 211 -11.66 -4.74 17.26
N ASN A 212 -11.34 -6.03 17.34
CA ASN A 212 -10.42 -6.61 18.33
C ASN A 212 -8.99 -6.02 18.31
N ASN A 213 -8.58 -5.35 17.23
CA ASN A 213 -7.27 -4.71 17.13
C ASN A 213 -7.34 -3.19 16.97
N TRP A 214 -8.52 -2.57 17.08
CA TRP A 214 -8.68 -1.16 16.73
C TRP A 214 -7.87 -0.21 17.63
N PHE A 215 -7.79 -0.48 18.95
CA PHE A 215 -7.01 0.34 19.87
C PHE A 215 -5.51 0.24 19.57
N PHE A 216 -5.02 -0.98 19.34
CA PHE A 216 -3.64 -1.21 18.94
C PHE A 216 -3.32 -0.58 17.58
N ALA A 217 -4.19 -0.72 16.58
CA ALA A 217 -4.02 -0.13 15.25
C ALA A 217 -4.02 1.41 15.29
N SER A 218 -4.87 2.00 16.13
CA SER A 218 -4.91 3.46 16.35
C SER A 218 -3.65 3.97 17.04
N ALA A 219 -3.20 3.30 18.11
CA ALA A 219 -1.96 3.64 18.79
C ALA A 219 -0.73 3.47 17.88
N SER A 220 -0.73 2.39 17.08
CA SER A 220 0.29 2.12 16.07
C SER A 220 0.35 3.22 15.02
N SER A 221 -0.79 3.83 14.65
CA SER A 221 -0.82 4.93 13.69
C SER A 221 0.01 6.12 14.18
N LEU A 222 -0.13 6.49 15.46
CA LEU A 222 0.69 7.55 16.07
C LEU A 222 2.17 7.16 16.08
N PHE A 223 2.48 5.92 16.46
CA PHE A 223 3.85 5.41 16.48
C PHE A 223 4.51 5.46 15.10
N ILE A 224 3.81 5.01 14.05
CA ILE A 224 4.29 5.00 12.66
C ILE A 224 4.45 6.43 12.11
N VAL A 225 3.57 7.37 12.48
CA VAL A 225 3.76 8.80 12.14
C VAL A 225 5.06 9.33 12.72
N LEU A 226 5.30 9.11 14.01
CA LEU A 226 6.50 9.60 14.70
C LEU A 226 7.78 8.96 14.15
N LEU A 227 7.75 7.64 13.97
CA LEU A 227 8.89 6.89 13.47
C LEU A 227 9.19 7.25 12.01
N GLY A 228 8.18 7.26 11.14
CA GLY A 228 8.32 7.65 9.74
C GLY A 228 8.79 9.11 9.61
N TRP A 229 8.29 10.02 10.45
CA TRP A 229 8.78 11.40 10.48
C TRP A 229 10.27 11.47 10.80
N TYR A 230 10.72 10.76 11.84
CA TYR A 230 12.13 10.69 12.20
C TYR A 230 12.99 10.12 11.05
N ILE A 231 12.57 9.00 10.44
CA ILE A 231 13.31 8.39 9.33
C ILE A 231 13.42 9.35 8.13
N THR A 232 12.32 9.98 7.73
CA THR A 232 12.31 10.93 6.60
C THR A 232 13.28 12.09 6.84
N ASP A 233 13.13 12.81 7.94
CA ASP A 233 13.89 14.06 8.18
C ASP A 233 15.36 13.79 8.56
N LYS A 234 15.66 12.66 9.24
CA LYS A 234 17.01 12.39 9.77
C LYS A 234 17.83 11.42 8.96
N ILE A 235 17.22 10.57 8.13
CA ILE A 235 17.96 9.55 7.36
C ILE A 235 17.77 9.79 5.85
N ILE A 236 16.54 9.95 5.38
CA ILE A 236 16.24 9.98 3.95
C ILE A 236 16.58 11.32 3.31
N GLU A 237 16.16 12.43 3.90
CA GLU A 237 16.46 13.75 3.35
C GLU A 237 17.96 14.06 3.30
N PRO A 238 18.75 13.80 4.36
CA PRO A 238 20.20 13.99 4.29
C PRO A 238 20.87 13.12 3.22
N ARG A 239 20.34 11.91 2.96
CA ARG A 239 20.85 11.04 1.89
C ARG A 239 20.56 11.61 0.51
N LEU A 240 19.35 12.17 0.31
CA LEU A 240 18.90 12.74 -0.96
C LEU A 240 19.49 14.13 -1.26
N ALA A 241 20.15 14.78 -0.29
CA ALA A 241 20.71 16.13 -0.46
C ALA A 241 21.69 16.25 -1.66
N ASN A 242 22.34 15.16 -2.06
CA ASN A 242 23.28 15.13 -3.19
C ASN A 242 22.65 14.61 -4.50
N THR A 243 21.40 14.16 -4.47
CA THR A 243 20.69 13.68 -5.65
C THR A 243 20.08 14.88 -6.38
N LYS A 244 20.43 15.05 -7.66
CA LYS A 244 19.89 16.14 -8.47
C LYS A 244 18.49 15.78 -8.95
N VAL A 245 17.59 16.75 -8.89
CA VAL A 245 16.26 16.68 -9.52
C VAL A 245 16.45 17.10 -10.99
N ASP A 246 16.31 16.15 -11.90
CA ASP A 246 16.57 16.29 -13.35
C ASP A 246 15.33 15.96 -14.23
N GLY A 247 14.19 15.73 -13.59
CA GLY A 247 12.87 15.66 -14.21
C GLY A 247 12.46 16.98 -14.86
N ASP A 248 11.42 16.94 -15.71
CA ASP A 248 10.86 18.16 -16.29
C ASP A 248 10.08 18.95 -15.23
N THR A 249 10.77 19.89 -14.60
CA THR A 249 10.21 20.71 -13.51
C THR A 249 9.43 21.92 -14.00
N ASN A 250 9.36 22.18 -15.31
CA ASN A 250 8.73 23.38 -15.86
C ASN A 250 7.21 23.41 -15.64
N GLU A 251 6.59 22.24 -15.48
CA GLU A 251 5.17 22.10 -15.13
C GLU A 251 4.91 22.00 -13.62
N LEU A 252 5.95 22.03 -12.78
CA LEU A 252 5.78 21.90 -11.33
C LEU A 252 5.33 23.23 -10.71
N PRO A 253 4.49 23.17 -9.65
CA PRO A 253 4.04 24.34 -8.89
C PRO A 253 5.18 25.29 -8.51
N SER A 254 5.09 26.53 -8.97
CA SER A 254 5.91 27.62 -8.42
C SER A 254 5.37 28.04 -7.06
N PHE A 255 6.28 28.53 -6.21
CA PHE A 255 5.99 29.13 -4.90
C PHE A 255 5.32 30.50 -4.97
N ASP A 256 4.67 30.83 -6.07
CA ASP A 256 4.06 32.13 -6.23
C ASP A 256 2.79 32.24 -5.37
N GLU A 257 2.51 33.44 -4.85
CA GLU A 257 1.26 33.67 -4.15
C GLU A 257 0.07 33.41 -5.07
N ALA A 258 -0.93 32.67 -4.57
CA ALA A 258 -2.17 32.48 -5.30
C ALA A 258 -2.84 33.84 -5.56
N THR A 259 -3.08 34.12 -6.84
CA THR A 259 -3.76 35.32 -7.33
C THR A 259 -5.20 35.38 -6.80
N PRO A 260 -5.84 36.56 -6.79
CA PRO A 260 -7.25 36.68 -6.38
C PRO A 260 -8.20 35.79 -7.21
N LYS A 261 -7.91 35.62 -8.52
CA LYS A 261 -8.68 34.77 -9.42
C LYS A 261 -8.55 33.29 -9.05
N GLU A 262 -7.33 32.82 -8.83
CA GLU A 262 -7.06 31.45 -8.36
C GLU A 262 -7.73 31.19 -7.00
N LYS A 263 -7.63 32.13 -6.04
CA LYS A 263 -8.29 32.02 -4.73
C LYS A 263 -9.81 31.89 -4.86
N LYS A 264 -10.43 32.74 -5.67
CA LYS A 264 -11.87 32.69 -5.94
C LYS A 264 -12.26 31.37 -6.59
N GLY A 265 -11.51 30.94 -7.61
CA GLY A 265 -11.71 29.66 -8.28
C GLY A 265 -11.62 28.48 -7.32
N PHE A 266 -10.61 28.48 -6.44
CA PHE A 266 -10.40 27.43 -5.45
C PHE A 266 -11.54 27.35 -4.44
N VAL A 267 -11.99 28.49 -3.90
CA VAL A 267 -13.11 28.52 -2.96
C VAL A 267 -14.39 27.99 -3.61
N ILE A 268 -14.67 28.36 -4.86
CA ILE A 268 -15.84 27.87 -5.59
C ILE A 268 -15.74 26.36 -5.83
N ALA A 269 -14.61 25.89 -6.38
CA ALA A 269 -14.39 24.47 -6.65
C ALA A 269 -14.43 23.62 -5.36
N ALA A 270 -13.78 24.08 -4.28
CA ALA A 270 -13.82 23.42 -2.98
C ALA A 270 -15.23 23.41 -2.38
N SER A 271 -16.01 24.47 -2.56
CA SER A 271 -17.42 24.52 -2.13
C SER A 271 -18.28 23.51 -2.89
N VAL A 272 -18.07 23.37 -4.21
CA VAL A 272 -18.74 22.34 -5.02
C VAL A 272 -18.36 20.94 -4.57
N MET A 273 -17.07 20.70 -4.30
CA MET A 273 -16.59 19.44 -3.75
C MET A 273 -17.24 19.13 -2.40
N LEU A 274 -17.27 20.09 -1.48
CA LEU A 274 -17.91 19.94 -0.16
C LEU A 274 -19.41 19.71 -0.26
N ALA A 275 -20.10 20.40 -1.18
CA ALA A 275 -21.51 20.15 -1.45
C ALA A 275 -21.75 18.73 -1.98
N GLY A 276 -20.88 18.23 -2.86
CA GLY A 276 -20.91 16.85 -3.35
C GLY A 276 -20.69 15.81 -2.24
N VAL A 277 -19.71 16.04 -1.36
CA VAL A 277 -19.46 15.18 -0.19
C VAL A 277 -20.64 15.22 0.79
N ALA A 278 -21.20 16.40 1.07
CA ALA A 278 -22.36 16.55 1.93
C ALA A 278 -23.59 15.84 1.34
N LEU A 279 -23.80 15.95 0.03
CA LEU A 279 -24.86 15.23 -0.67
C LEU A 279 -24.66 13.72 -0.58
N LEU A 280 -23.44 13.23 -0.80
CA LEU A 280 -23.11 11.80 -0.66
C LEU A 280 -23.35 11.31 0.78
N ALA A 281 -22.92 12.08 1.78
CA ALA A 281 -23.13 11.75 3.19
C ALA A 281 -24.63 11.70 3.52
N TYR A 282 -25.40 12.69 3.05
CA TYR A 282 -26.84 12.74 3.21
C TYR A 282 -27.51 11.52 2.57
N THR A 283 -27.26 11.26 1.28
CA THR A 283 -27.87 10.11 0.57
C THR A 283 -27.44 8.76 1.14
N SER A 284 -26.22 8.64 1.67
CA SER A 284 -25.73 7.42 2.33
C SER A 284 -26.38 7.22 3.71
N SER A 285 -26.64 8.31 4.43
CA SER A 285 -27.21 8.27 5.79
C SER A 285 -28.64 7.74 5.83
N LEU A 286 -29.41 7.90 4.74
CA LEU A 286 -30.80 7.43 4.67
C LEU A 286 -30.91 5.91 4.98
N PRO A 287 -31.90 5.48 5.77
CA PRO A 287 -32.07 4.06 6.12
C PRO A 287 -32.24 3.16 4.90
N ASN A 288 -32.94 3.64 3.87
CA ASN A 288 -33.19 2.93 2.61
C ASN A 288 -32.18 3.31 1.52
N SER A 289 -30.98 3.76 1.89
CA SER A 289 -29.98 4.17 0.91
C SER A 289 -29.57 2.97 0.05
N PRO A 290 -29.57 3.09 -1.29
CA PRO A 290 -29.06 2.05 -2.18
C PRO A 290 -27.54 1.88 -2.08
N LEU A 291 -26.86 2.77 -1.35
CA LEU A 291 -25.42 2.74 -1.13
C LEU A 291 -25.01 1.78 0.01
N ARG A 292 -25.98 1.27 0.77
CA ARG A 292 -25.79 0.27 1.83
C ARG A 292 -25.68 -1.13 1.24
N SER A 293 -24.96 -2.02 1.94
CA SER A 293 -24.97 -3.44 1.64
C SER A 293 -26.37 -4.05 1.88
N PRO A 294 -26.63 -5.28 1.41
CA PRO A 294 -27.88 -5.98 1.70
C PRO A 294 -28.20 -6.14 3.20
N SER A 295 -27.18 -6.09 4.07
CA SER A 295 -27.33 -6.12 5.53
C SER A 295 -27.65 -4.74 6.14
N GLY A 296 -27.64 -3.67 5.33
CA GLY A 296 -27.85 -2.29 5.76
C GLY A 296 -26.56 -1.54 6.17
N SER A 297 -25.39 -2.19 6.14
CA SER A 297 -24.12 -1.57 6.50
C SER A 297 -23.55 -0.68 5.40
N LEU A 298 -22.93 0.44 5.76
CA LEU A 298 -22.23 1.33 4.81
C LEU A 298 -20.76 0.97 4.63
N THR A 299 -20.18 0.23 5.58
CA THR A 299 -18.73 0.00 5.68
C THR A 299 -18.33 -1.42 5.31
N GLU A 300 -19.30 -2.28 4.96
CA GLU A 300 -19.03 -3.60 4.40
C GLU A 300 -18.49 -3.48 2.97
N PHE A 301 -17.55 -4.35 2.58
CA PHE A 301 -17.01 -4.37 1.21
C PHE A 301 -18.05 -4.62 0.12
N THR A 302 -19.15 -5.30 0.47
CA THR A 302 -20.27 -5.56 -0.43
C THR A 302 -21.18 -4.35 -0.59
N ALA A 303 -21.03 -3.31 0.24
CA ALA A 303 -21.79 -2.08 0.12
C ALA A 303 -21.44 -1.37 -1.20
N PRO A 304 -22.42 -0.96 -2.00
CA PRO A 304 -22.17 -0.21 -3.22
C PRO A 304 -21.37 1.08 -2.99
N LEU A 305 -21.48 1.70 -1.80
CA LEU A 305 -20.63 2.83 -1.41
C LEU A 305 -19.14 2.47 -1.46
N MET A 306 -18.76 1.35 -0.83
CA MET A 306 -17.36 0.88 -0.78
C MET A 306 -16.87 0.46 -2.15
N GLN A 307 -17.72 -0.18 -2.97
CA GLN A 307 -17.41 -0.52 -4.36
C GLN A 307 -17.26 0.71 -5.25
N SER A 308 -17.90 1.83 -4.90
CA SER A 308 -17.87 3.08 -5.66
C SER A 308 -16.72 4.01 -5.28
N ILE A 309 -15.81 3.63 -4.38
CA ILE A 309 -14.69 4.49 -3.94
C ILE A 309 -13.89 5.03 -5.14
N VAL A 310 -13.57 4.18 -6.11
CA VAL A 310 -12.79 4.60 -7.29
C VAL A 310 -13.55 5.60 -8.17
N PRO A 311 -14.80 5.33 -8.60
CA PRO A 311 -15.64 6.34 -9.26
C PRO A 311 -15.81 7.63 -8.45
N LEU A 312 -15.94 7.55 -7.13
CA LEU A 312 -16.06 8.73 -6.26
C LEU A 312 -14.78 9.56 -6.26
N ILE A 313 -13.60 8.93 -6.20
CA ILE A 313 -12.31 9.63 -6.34
C ILE A 313 -12.25 10.35 -7.69
N PHE A 314 -12.61 9.65 -8.77
CA PHE A 314 -12.69 10.27 -10.10
C PHE A 314 -13.57 11.53 -10.07
N LEU A 315 -14.80 11.44 -9.56
CA LEU A 315 -15.72 12.58 -9.47
C LEU A 315 -15.21 13.70 -8.56
N LEU A 316 -14.61 13.36 -7.41
CA LEU A 316 -14.09 14.32 -6.43
C LEU A 316 -12.88 15.09 -6.93
N PHE A 317 -12.15 14.61 -7.94
CA PHE A 317 -11.11 15.39 -8.62
C PHE A 317 -11.62 16.03 -9.89
N TRP A 318 -12.37 15.28 -10.70
CA TRP A 318 -12.84 15.73 -11.99
C TRP A 318 -13.80 16.93 -11.88
N ILE A 319 -14.79 16.88 -10.99
CA ILE A 319 -15.79 17.96 -10.84
C ILE A 319 -15.14 19.27 -10.37
N PRO A 320 -14.46 19.33 -9.20
CA PRO A 320 -13.84 20.59 -8.78
C PRO A 320 -12.70 21.00 -9.69
N GLY A 321 -11.95 20.06 -10.27
CA GLY A 321 -10.93 20.34 -11.27
C GLY A 321 -11.49 21.07 -12.48
N ALA A 322 -12.61 20.58 -13.04
CA ALA A 322 -13.31 21.21 -14.15
C ALA A 322 -13.87 22.58 -13.77
N VAL A 323 -14.59 22.68 -12.65
CA VAL A 323 -15.15 23.94 -12.14
C VAL A 323 -14.05 24.99 -11.96
N TYR A 324 -12.93 24.60 -11.32
CA TYR A 324 -11.79 25.49 -11.14
C TYR A 324 -11.22 25.96 -12.48
N GLY A 325 -11.01 25.03 -13.42
CA GLY A 325 -10.45 25.34 -14.73
C GLY A 325 -11.29 26.34 -15.51
N PHE A 326 -12.62 26.19 -15.52
CA PHE A 326 -13.51 27.15 -16.17
C PHE A 326 -13.57 28.49 -15.44
N VAL A 327 -13.63 28.51 -14.11
CA VAL A 327 -13.69 29.76 -13.32
C VAL A 327 -12.40 30.56 -13.46
N THR A 328 -11.25 29.89 -13.48
CA THR A 328 -9.94 30.54 -13.63
C THR A 328 -9.57 30.81 -15.08
N GLY A 329 -10.30 30.24 -16.03
CA GLY A 329 -10.06 30.39 -17.47
C GLY A 329 -8.91 29.54 -18.00
N THR A 330 -8.38 28.62 -17.20
CA THR A 330 -7.42 27.59 -17.66
C THR A 330 -8.08 26.66 -18.66
N PHE A 331 -9.36 26.34 -18.45
CA PHE A 331 -10.19 25.63 -19.42
C PHE A 331 -11.17 26.61 -20.07
N THR A 332 -11.20 26.59 -21.38
CA THR A 332 -12.08 27.40 -22.23
C THR A 332 -13.17 26.55 -22.88
N SER A 333 -12.90 25.25 -23.07
CA SER A 333 -13.83 24.30 -23.67
C SER A 333 -13.76 22.93 -22.99
N SER A 334 -14.76 22.07 -23.26
CA SER A 334 -14.73 20.67 -22.79
C SER A 334 -13.57 19.87 -23.38
N LYS A 335 -13.03 20.27 -24.54
CA LYS A 335 -11.85 19.64 -25.14
C LYS A 335 -10.63 19.74 -24.23
N ASP A 336 -10.43 20.88 -23.57
CA ASP A 336 -9.28 21.10 -22.69
C ASP A 336 -9.25 20.09 -21.53
N MET A 337 -10.43 19.69 -21.03
CA MET A 337 -10.55 18.63 -20.02
C MET A 337 -10.15 17.26 -20.58
N ILE A 338 -10.58 16.93 -21.80
CA ILE A 338 -10.23 15.66 -22.45
C ILE A 338 -8.73 15.60 -22.76
N ASP A 339 -8.14 16.71 -23.18
CA ASP A 339 -6.71 16.82 -23.44
C ASP A 339 -5.91 16.64 -22.13
N ALA A 340 -6.38 17.20 -21.01
CA ALA A 340 -5.82 16.97 -19.68
C ALA A 340 -5.89 15.49 -19.25
N MET A 341 -7.04 14.83 -19.45
CA MET A 341 -7.20 13.40 -19.18
C MET A 341 -6.26 12.56 -20.06
N SER A 342 -6.14 12.89 -21.34
CA SER A 342 -5.30 12.19 -22.31
C SER A 342 -3.81 12.31 -21.97
N LYS A 343 -3.36 13.51 -21.58
CA LYS A 343 -1.99 13.75 -21.13
C LYS A 343 -1.66 12.94 -19.87
N SER A 344 -2.58 12.90 -18.90
CA SER A 344 -2.45 12.07 -17.70
C SER A 344 -2.33 10.58 -18.05
N MET A 345 -3.16 10.05 -18.95
CA MET A 345 -3.07 8.65 -19.39
C MET A 345 -1.77 8.32 -20.12
N SER A 346 -1.27 9.24 -20.95
CA SER A 346 0.02 9.06 -21.64
C SER A 346 1.17 8.83 -20.65
N SER A 347 1.18 9.58 -19.54
CA SER A 347 2.17 9.40 -18.47
C SER A 347 2.10 8.04 -17.76
N MET A 348 0.97 7.33 -17.89
CA MET A 348 0.74 6.00 -17.31
C MET A 348 1.10 4.85 -18.26
N ALA A 349 1.61 5.12 -19.47
CA ALA A 349 1.93 4.08 -20.44
C ALA A 349 2.91 3.03 -19.89
N TYR A 350 3.95 3.46 -19.18
CA TYR A 350 4.90 2.55 -18.54
C TYR A 350 4.25 1.71 -17.43
N TYR A 351 3.39 2.33 -16.63
CA TYR A 351 2.61 1.62 -15.60
C TYR A 351 1.74 0.51 -16.20
N ILE A 352 1.09 0.75 -17.34
CA ILE A 352 0.25 -0.25 -18.02
C ILE A 352 1.07 -1.47 -18.45
N VAL A 353 2.23 -1.27 -19.09
CA VAL A 353 3.12 -2.37 -19.54
C VAL A 353 3.60 -3.21 -18.35
N MET A 354 3.94 -2.55 -17.27
CA MET A 354 4.44 -3.19 -16.07
C MET A 354 3.35 -3.93 -15.30
N ALA A 355 2.15 -3.34 -15.20
CA ALA A 355 0.97 -3.98 -14.63
C ALA A 355 0.56 -5.24 -15.39
N PHE A 356 0.77 -5.27 -16.73
CA PHE A 356 0.54 -6.45 -17.54
C PHE A 356 1.39 -7.64 -17.10
N PHE A 357 2.71 -7.51 -17.06
CA PHE A 357 3.58 -8.61 -16.63
C PHE A 357 3.42 -8.95 -15.14
N CYS A 358 3.16 -7.96 -14.29
CA CYS A 358 2.86 -8.16 -12.88
C CYS A 358 1.60 -9.01 -12.68
N ALA A 359 0.51 -8.70 -13.37
CA ALA A 359 -0.74 -9.46 -13.31
C ALA A 359 -0.54 -10.92 -13.74
N LEU A 360 0.22 -11.16 -14.81
CA LEU A 360 0.51 -12.50 -15.30
C LEU A 360 1.39 -13.30 -14.32
N PHE A 361 2.42 -12.66 -13.76
CA PHE A 361 3.26 -13.26 -12.73
C PHE A 361 2.44 -13.67 -11.50
N ILE A 362 1.63 -12.75 -10.96
CA ILE A 362 0.81 -13.01 -9.76
C ILE A 362 -0.17 -14.15 -10.03
N ALA A 363 -0.80 -14.17 -11.21
CA ALA A 363 -1.70 -15.25 -11.59
C ALA A 363 -0.96 -16.60 -11.68
N ALA A 364 0.19 -16.66 -12.35
CA ALA A 364 1.01 -17.87 -12.42
C ALA A 364 1.45 -18.33 -11.03
N PHE A 365 1.95 -17.42 -10.19
CA PHE A 365 2.38 -17.74 -8.84
C PHE A 365 1.25 -18.30 -7.99
N SER A 366 0.06 -17.68 -8.06
CA SER A 366 -1.14 -18.17 -7.39
C SER A 366 -1.58 -19.54 -7.90
N SER A 367 -1.64 -19.74 -9.21
CA SER A 367 -2.10 -21.01 -9.81
C SER A 367 -1.14 -22.17 -9.58
N SER A 368 0.16 -21.88 -9.38
CA SER A 368 1.17 -22.92 -9.11
C SER A 368 1.10 -23.51 -7.70
N ASN A 369 0.44 -22.83 -6.74
CA ASN A 369 0.51 -23.10 -5.29
C ASN A 369 1.92 -22.99 -4.66
N LEU A 370 2.96 -22.52 -5.36
CA LEU A 370 4.30 -22.39 -4.79
C LEU A 370 4.38 -21.41 -3.61
N GLY A 371 3.66 -20.29 -3.68
CA GLY A 371 3.57 -19.33 -2.57
C GLY A 371 2.87 -19.91 -1.34
N ALA A 372 1.86 -20.76 -1.56
CA ALA A 372 1.17 -21.47 -0.50
C ALA A 372 2.09 -22.50 0.17
N LEU A 373 2.84 -23.29 -0.61
CA LEU A 373 3.81 -24.26 -0.08
C LEU A 373 4.87 -23.58 0.79
N MET A 374 5.49 -22.49 0.30
CA MET A 374 6.51 -21.75 1.05
C MET A 374 6.01 -21.28 2.41
N ALA A 375 4.76 -20.81 2.46
CA ALA A 375 4.16 -20.28 3.67
C ALA A 375 3.73 -21.38 4.65
N ILE A 376 3.24 -22.53 4.18
CA ILE A 376 2.94 -23.69 5.03
C ILE A 376 4.23 -24.28 5.63
N GLU A 377 5.24 -24.53 4.81
CA GLU A 377 6.51 -25.10 5.27
C GLU A 377 7.25 -24.16 6.25
N GLY A 378 7.26 -22.85 5.96
CA GLY A 378 7.80 -21.86 6.88
C GLY A 378 7.07 -21.83 8.23
N ALA A 379 5.75 -22.04 8.22
CA ALA A 379 4.95 -22.11 9.43
C ALA A 379 5.24 -23.39 10.24
N GLU A 380 5.37 -24.55 9.60
CA GLU A 380 5.70 -25.81 10.26
C GLU A 380 7.11 -25.79 10.86
N VAL A 381 8.09 -25.14 10.21
CA VAL A 381 9.42 -24.93 10.80
C VAL A 381 9.32 -24.13 12.10
N LEU A 382 8.58 -23.02 12.12
CA LEU A 382 8.41 -22.22 13.34
C LEU A 382 7.71 -23.00 14.45
N LYS A 383 6.71 -23.80 14.10
CA LYS A 383 5.98 -24.67 15.04
C LYS A 383 6.89 -25.75 15.64
N ALA A 384 7.74 -26.37 14.81
CA ALA A 384 8.68 -27.40 15.23
C ALA A 384 9.75 -26.89 16.21
N LEU A 385 10.09 -25.60 16.18
CA LEU A 385 11.04 -25.01 17.13
C LEU A 385 10.51 -24.94 18.57
N ALA A 386 9.20 -25.11 18.80
CA ALA A 386 8.56 -25.16 20.12
C ALA A 386 8.99 -24.01 21.06
N LEU A 387 9.10 -22.80 20.51
CA LEU A 387 9.63 -21.63 21.23
C LEU A 387 8.61 -21.05 22.21
N PRO A 388 9.07 -20.29 23.23
CA PRO A 388 8.18 -19.55 24.12
C PRO A 388 7.25 -18.61 23.34
N SER A 389 6.03 -18.41 23.83
CA SER A 389 4.96 -17.67 23.13
C SER A 389 5.38 -16.29 22.61
N THR A 390 6.13 -15.51 23.40
CA THR A 390 6.65 -14.20 22.98
C THR A 390 7.63 -14.29 21.81
N VAL A 391 8.51 -15.29 21.82
CA VAL A 391 9.48 -15.52 20.74
C VAL A 391 8.76 -16.02 19.49
N THR A 392 7.74 -16.85 19.65
CA THR A 392 6.90 -17.34 18.55
C THR A 392 6.14 -16.21 17.86
N ILE A 393 5.58 -15.25 18.62
CA ILE A 393 4.94 -14.05 18.04
C ILE A 393 5.93 -13.23 17.21
N VAL A 394 7.15 -13.00 17.71
CA VAL A 394 8.19 -12.33 16.94
C VAL A 394 8.53 -13.14 15.68
N GLY A 395 8.71 -14.45 15.80
CA GLY A 395 8.95 -15.34 14.67
C GLY A 395 7.87 -15.23 13.58
N ILE A 396 6.59 -15.17 13.98
CA ILE A 396 5.46 -14.98 13.06
C ILE A 396 5.50 -13.62 12.37
N ILE A 397 5.84 -12.54 13.08
CA ILE A 397 5.97 -11.21 12.47
C ILE A 397 7.04 -11.23 11.38
N PHE A 398 8.22 -11.80 11.67
CA PHE A 398 9.32 -11.89 10.72
C PHE A 398 9.02 -12.83 9.55
N LEU A 399 8.39 -13.98 9.80
CA LEU A 399 7.98 -14.88 8.72
C LEU A 399 6.89 -14.24 7.85
N THR A 400 5.91 -13.56 8.44
CA THR A 400 4.88 -12.84 7.70
C THR A 400 5.52 -11.78 6.82
N ALA A 401 6.45 -10.98 7.37
CA ALA A 401 7.19 -9.98 6.61
C ALA A 401 8.02 -10.60 5.46
N PHE A 402 8.59 -11.79 5.67
CA PHE A 402 9.34 -12.52 4.64
C PHE A 402 8.42 -13.04 3.53
N VAL A 403 7.34 -13.75 3.87
CA VAL A 403 6.34 -14.25 2.91
C VAL A 403 5.72 -13.09 2.14
N ASN A 404 5.53 -11.95 2.79
CA ASN A 404 5.00 -10.73 2.17
C ASN A 404 5.89 -10.16 1.05
N LEU A 405 7.18 -10.50 1.02
CA LEU A 405 8.03 -10.14 -0.11
C LEU A 405 7.59 -10.82 -1.41
N PHE A 406 6.95 -11.99 -1.32
CA PHE A 406 6.51 -12.81 -2.45
C PHE A 406 5.00 -12.73 -2.68
N VAL A 407 4.21 -12.64 -1.61
CA VAL A 407 2.75 -12.60 -1.65
C VAL A 407 2.29 -11.25 -1.09
N GLY A 408 2.10 -10.24 -1.96
CA GLY A 408 1.73 -8.89 -1.53
C GLY A 408 0.29 -8.72 -1.02
N SER A 409 -0.58 -9.74 -1.16
CA SER A 409 -1.97 -9.65 -0.70
C SER A 409 -2.10 -10.01 0.78
N SER A 410 -2.63 -9.07 1.57
CA SER A 410 -2.88 -9.28 3.01
C SER A 410 -3.94 -10.37 3.26
N SER A 411 -5.01 -10.41 2.48
CA SER A 411 -6.05 -11.42 2.66
C SER A 411 -5.59 -12.82 2.24
N ALA A 412 -4.87 -12.93 1.12
CA ALA A 412 -4.41 -14.23 0.62
C ALA A 412 -3.41 -14.89 1.57
N LYS A 413 -2.48 -14.11 2.14
CA LYS A 413 -1.54 -14.60 3.14
C LYS A 413 -2.25 -15.04 4.41
N TRP A 414 -3.15 -14.22 4.95
CA TRP A 414 -3.81 -14.57 6.21
C TRP A 414 -4.78 -15.74 6.09
N ALA A 415 -5.44 -15.90 4.93
CA ALA A 415 -6.25 -17.07 4.64
C ALA A 415 -5.47 -18.38 4.71
N LEU A 416 -4.17 -18.35 4.39
CA LEU A 416 -3.30 -19.51 4.41
C LEU A 416 -2.60 -19.67 5.77
N LEU A 417 -2.04 -18.60 6.32
CA LEU A 417 -1.25 -18.63 7.56
C LEU A 417 -2.11 -18.69 8.81
N GLY A 418 -3.28 -18.04 8.80
CA GLY A 418 -4.19 -17.95 9.94
C GLY A 418 -4.60 -19.33 10.49
N PRO A 419 -5.11 -20.26 9.64
CA PRO A 419 -5.45 -21.63 10.05
C PRO A 419 -4.29 -22.45 10.64
N ILE A 420 -3.04 -22.04 10.44
CA ILE A 420 -1.86 -22.72 11.00
C ILE A 420 -1.45 -22.04 12.31
N PHE A 421 -1.28 -20.72 12.30
CA PHE A 421 -0.74 -19.99 13.44
C PHE A 421 -1.75 -19.76 14.55
N VAL A 422 -3.01 -19.46 14.23
CA VAL A 422 -4.01 -19.16 15.26
C VAL A 422 -4.25 -20.38 16.16
N PRO A 423 -4.51 -21.60 15.63
CA PRO A 423 -4.64 -22.81 16.48
C PRO A 423 -3.39 -23.11 17.29
N MET A 424 -2.21 -23.00 16.68
CA MET A 424 -0.94 -23.24 17.35
C MET A 424 -0.73 -22.28 18.52
N LEU A 425 -0.99 -20.98 18.32
CA LEU A 425 -0.85 -19.96 19.37
C LEU A 425 -1.89 -20.12 20.47
N MET A 426 -3.13 -20.49 20.14
CA MET A 426 -4.16 -20.82 21.13
C MET A 426 -3.72 -21.96 22.05
N GLN A 427 -3.10 -23.01 21.51
CA GLN A 427 -2.56 -24.11 22.32
C GLN A 427 -1.40 -23.67 23.24
N LEU A 428 -0.72 -22.56 22.90
CA LEU A 428 0.30 -21.92 23.74
C LEU A 428 -0.30 -20.86 24.70
N GLY A 429 -1.64 -20.81 24.82
CA GLY A 429 -2.36 -19.88 25.68
C GLY A 429 -2.44 -18.45 25.13
N ILE A 430 -2.18 -18.24 23.84
CA ILE A 430 -2.22 -16.93 23.17
C ILE A 430 -3.53 -16.76 22.40
N SER A 431 -4.18 -15.61 22.57
CA SER A 431 -5.45 -15.33 21.90
C SER A 431 -5.32 -15.20 20.38
N PRO A 432 -6.41 -15.46 19.64
CA PRO A 432 -6.51 -15.11 18.23
C PRO A 432 -6.33 -13.61 17.96
N ASP A 433 -6.71 -12.74 18.91
CA ASP A 433 -6.61 -11.29 18.77
C ASP A 433 -5.15 -10.82 18.68
N LEU A 434 -4.28 -11.38 19.53
CA LEU A 434 -2.84 -11.08 19.50
C LEU A 434 -2.19 -11.67 18.25
N SER A 435 -2.62 -12.85 17.83
CA SER A 435 -2.17 -13.49 16.59
C SER A 435 -2.43 -12.61 15.37
N GLN A 436 -3.64 -12.03 15.29
CA GLN A 436 -4.01 -11.10 14.24
C GLN A 436 -3.22 -9.78 14.30
N ALA A 437 -2.98 -9.25 15.50
CA ALA A 437 -2.18 -8.03 15.68
C ALA A 437 -0.74 -8.25 15.19
N ALA A 438 -0.14 -9.39 15.52
CA ALA A 438 1.19 -9.77 15.05
C ALA A 438 1.24 -9.89 13.52
N TYR A 439 0.24 -10.53 12.92
CA TYR A 439 0.11 -10.61 11.46
C TYR A 439 0.08 -9.23 10.80
N ARG A 440 -0.72 -8.29 11.31
CA ARG A 440 -0.81 -6.92 10.77
C ARG A 440 0.53 -6.20 10.72
N VAL A 441 1.35 -6.35 11.76
CA VAL A 441 2.69 -5.74 11.85
C VAL A 441 3.60 -6.30 10.76
N GLY A 442 3.66 -7.62 10.62
CA GLY A 442 4.52 -8.28 9.63
C GLY A 442 4.10 -7.99 8.18
N ASP A 443 2.80 -8.09 7.91
CA ASP A 443 2.20 -7.84 6.58
C ASP A 443 2.44 -6.41 6.08
N SER A 444 2.45 -5.43 6.99
CA SER A 444 2.61 -4.03 6.60
C SER A 444 4.08 -3.65 6.36
N SER A 445 4.96 -4.07 7.26
CA SER A 445 6.32 -3.51 7.39
C SER A 445 7.19 -3.74 6.15
N SER A 446 7.00 -4.83 5.40
CA SER A 446 7.82 -5.16 4.22
C SER A 446 7.18 -4.79 2.87
N ASN A 447 5.95 -4.27 2.84
CA ASN A 447 5.27 -3.90 1.58
C ASN A 447 6.07 -2.90 0.73
N ILE A 448 6.82 -2.01 1.37
CA ILE A 448 7.57 -0.92 0.73
C ILE A 448 8.93 -1.34 0.14
N ILE A 449 9.36 -2.59 0.36
CA ILE A 449 10.63 -3.12 -0.14
C ILE A 449 10.47 -4.28 -1.13
N THR A 450 9.23 -4.68 -1.44
CA THR A 450 8.98 -5.73 -2.43
C THR A 450 8.60 -5.12 -3.79
N PRO A 451 9.36 -5.44 -4.86
CA PRO A 451 8.98 -5.04 -6.21
C PRO A 451 7.73 -5.79 -6.70
N LEU A 452 7.35 -6.90 -6.04
CA LEU A 452 6.18 -7.72 -6.38
C LEU A 452 4.87 -7.13 -5.86
N MET A 453 4.94 -6.08 -5.04
CA MET A 453 3.76 -5.37 -4.56
C MET A 453 3.07 -4.63 -5.73
N PRO A 454 1.75 -4.79 -5.94
CA PRO A 454 1.10 -4.33 -7.17
C PRO A 454 1.21 -2.84 -7.50
N TYR A 455 1.36 -1.98 -6.48
CA TYR A 455 1.50 -0.53 -6.63
C TYR A 455 2.96 -0.05 -6.56
N PHE A 456 3.91 -0.89 -6.15
CA PHE A 456 5.35 -0.53 -6.17
C PHE A 456 5.78 0.10 -7.49
N PRO A 457 5.36 -0.44 -8.65
CA PRO A 457 5.86 0.07 -9.90
C PRO A 457 5.22 1.43 -10.28
N LEU A 458 4.01 1.72 -9.80
CA LEU A 458 3.41 3.06 -9.89
C LEU A 458 4.24 4.10 -9.11
N VAL A 459 4.76 3.72 -7.94
CA VAL A 459 5.60 4.62 -7.12
C VAL A 459 6.94 4.90 -7.79
N VAL A 460 7.52 3.93 -8.51
CA VAL A 460 8.72 4.17 -9.33
C VAL A 460 8.46 5.26 -10.38
N VAL A 461 7.32 5.20 -11.08
CA VAL A 461 6.93 6.24 -12.06
C VAL A 461 6.80 7.61 -11.40
N TYR A 462 6.21 7.69 -10.20
CA TYR A 462 6.13 8.94 -9.47
C TYR A 462 7.51 9.51 -9.11
N CYS A 463 8.48 8.67 -8.76
CA CYS A 463 9.86 9.11 -8.55
C CYS A 463 10.51 9.58 -9.86
N GLN A 464 10.31 8.85 -10.97
CA GLN A 464 10.85 9.18 -12.28
C GLN A 464 10.36 10.53 -12.82
N LYS A 465 9.20 11.03 -12.38
CA LYS A 465 8.74 12.40 -12.64
C LYS A 465 9.76 13.46 -12.19
N TYR A 466 10.53 13.18 -11.14
CA TYR A 466 11.49 14.13 -10.53
C TYR A 466 12.95 13.74 -10.75
N VAL A 467 13.27 12.44 -10.72
CA VAL A 467 14.63 11.91 -10.87
C VAL A 467 14.59 10.78 -11.90
N LYS A 468 14.98 11.07 -13.14
CA LYS A 468 14.75 10.20 -14.31
C LYS A 468 15.42 8.83 -14.18
N ASP A 469 16.60 8.80 -13.56
CA ASP A 469 17.38 7.57 -13.34
C ASP A 469 16.87 6.71 -12.17
N THR A 470 15.72 7.05 -11.56
CA THR A 470 15.17 6.24 -10.48
C THR A 470 14.68 4.89 -11.01
N GLY A 471 15.35 3.82 -10.57
CA GLY A 471 14.93 2.43 -10.78
C GLY A 471 14.31 1.79 -9.52
N ILE A 472 13.99 0.50 -9.62
CA ILE A 472 13.54 -0.31 -8.47
C ILE A 472 14.55 -0.29 -7.35
N GLY A 473 15.83 -0.50 -7.66
CA GLY A 473 16.90 -0.57 -6.65
C GLY A 473 17.02 0.71 -5.85
N THR A 474 16.93 1.87 -6.51
CA THR A 474 16.90 3.17 -5.84
C THR A 474 15.69 3.29 -4.92
N LEU A 475 14.48 2.91 -5.36
CA LEU A 475 13.29 2.97 -4.51
C LEU A 475 13.39 2.00 -3.32
N ILE A 476 13.82 0.75 -3.52
CA ILE A 476 14.04 -0.23 -2.43
C ILE A 476 15.06 0.32 -1.43
N ALA A 477 16.20 0.85 -1.90
CA ALA A 477 17.23 1.41 -1.02
C ALA A 477 16.73 2.62 -0.23
N LEU A 478 15.83 3.42 -0.80
CA LEU A 478 15.16 4.54 -0.12
C LEU A 478 14.18 4.04 0.96
N MET A 479 13.46 2.94 0.69
CA MET A 479 12.42 2.42 1.59
C MET A 479 12.94 1.47 2.66
N LEU A 480 14.10 0.85 2.44
CA LEU A 480 14.66 -0.13 3.36
C LEU A 480 14.84 0.39 4.80
N PRO A 481 15.31 1.64 5.04
CA PRO A 481 15.36 2.20 6.39
C PRO A 481 13.99 2.26 7.06
N PHE A 482 12.92 2.62 6.33
CA PHE A 482 11.56 2.61 6.85
C PHE A 482 11.11 1.19 7.17
N SER A 483 11.33 0.24 6.27
CA SER A 483 10.87 -1.15 6.45
C SER A 483 11.51 -1.81 7.66
N ILE A 484 12.83 -1.67 7.83
CA ILE A 484 13.55 -2.20 8.99
C ILE A 484 13.09 -1.50 10.28
N ALA A 485 12.97 -0.17 10.25
CA ALA A 485 12.54 0.59 11.42
C ALA A 485 11.10 0.22 11.82
N PHE A 486 10.19 0.08 10.87
CA PHE A 486 8.81 -0.33 11.12
C PHE A 486 8.78 -1.77 11.62
N LEU A 487 9.46 -2.71 10.97
CA LEU A 487 9.46 -4.11 11.40
C LEU A 487 9.97 -4.25 12.83
N ILE A 488 11.13 -3.68 13.16
CA ILE A 488 11.71 -3.80 14.51
C ILE A 488 10.94 -2.95 15.51
N GLY A 489 10.74 -1.66 15.20
CA GLY A 489 10.11 -0.70 16.11
C GLY A 489 8.67 -1.05 16.42
N TRP A 490 7.90 -1.48 15.42
CA TRP A 490 6.50 -1.86 15.60
C TRP A 490 6.36 -3.22 16.28
N THR A 491 7.30 -4.15 16.06
CA THR A 491 7.39 -5.37 16.88
C THR A 491 7.65 -5.03 18.34
N CYS A 492 8.65 -4.19 18.63
CA CYS A 492 8.92 -3.73 19.99
C CYS A 492 7.71 -3.00 20.60
N PHE A 493 7.00 -2.20 19.80
CA PHE A 493 5.78 -1.52 20.22
C PHE A 493 4.68 -2.51 20.60
N LEU A 494 4.43 -3.55 19.78
CA LEU A 494 3.47 -4.61 20.09
C LEU A 494 3.84 -5.36 21.39
N LEU A 495 5.12 -5.71 21.55
CA LEU A 495 5.60 -6.40 22.76
C LEU A 495 5.44 -5.53 24.01
N ALA A 496 5.74 -4.23 23.93
CA ALA A 496 5.53 -3.29 25.02
C ALA A 496 4.03 -3.10 25.33
N TYR A 497 3.19 -3.01 24.30
CA TYR A 497 1.74 -2.89 24.43
C TYR A 497 1.14 -4.11 25.14
N TRP A 498 1.62 -5.30 24.79
CA TRP A 498 1.26 -6.56 25.45
C TRP A 498 1.77 -6.63 26.89
N ALA A 499 3.02 -6.26 27.15
CA ALA A 499 3.60 -6.29 28.50
C ALA A 499 2.88 -5.36 29.49
N ILE A 500 2.37 -4.21 29.01
CA ILE A 500 1.58 -3.27 29.81
C ILE A 500 0.13 -3.76 30.00
N GLY A 501 -0.32 -4.75 29.21
CA GLY A 501 -1.69 -5.26 29.25
C GLY A 501 -2.72 -4.27 28.69
N ALA A 502 -2.30 -3.34 27.83
CA ALA A 502 -3.22 -2.39 27.21
C ALA A 502 -4.17 -3.14 26.26
N PRO A 503 -5.48 -2.86 26.24
CA PRO A 503 -6.43 -3.64 25.44
C PRO A 503 -6.15 -3.49 23.94
N LEU A 504 -6.03 -4.59 23.20
CA LEU A 504 -5.80 -4.55 21.74
C LEU A 504 -6.95 -3.89 20.97
N GLY A 505 -8.17 -4.00 21.49
CA GLY A 505 -9.38 -3.48 20.87
C GLY A 505 -10.62 -3.83 21.69
N LEU A 506 -11.78 -3.77 21.05
CA LEU A 506 -13.04 -4.10 21.70
C LEU A 506 -13.15 -5.61 21.93
N GLN A 507 -13.43 -6.00 23.18
CA GLN A 507 -13.59 -7.41 23.58
C GLN A 507 -12.39 -8.31 23.21
N ALA A 508 -11.19 -7.72 23.14
CA ALA A 508 -9.97 -8.45 22.82
C ALA A 508 -9.31 -8.99 24.10
N SER A 509 -8.71 -10.18 23.99
CA SER A 509 -7.87 -10.77 25.04
C SER A 509 -6.43 -10.93 24.55
N TYR A 510 -5.48 -11.13 25.47
CA TYR A 510 -4.13 -11.60 25.14
C TYR A 510 -3.98 -13.11 25.33
N THR A 511 -4.78 -13.68 26.21
CA THR A 511 -4.74 -15.08 26.58
C THR A 511 -5.96 -15.80 26.05
N TYR A 512 -5.77 -17.05 25.64
CA TYR A 512 -6.83 -17.98 25.29
C TYR A 512 -7.10 -18.91 26.48
#